data_AF-A0A645CW66-F1
#
_entry.id   AF-A0A645CW66-F1
#
_cell.length_a   1.000
_cell.length_b   1.000
_cell.length_c   1.000
_cell.angle_alpha   90.00
_cell.angle_beta   90.00
_cell.angle_gamma   90.00
#
_symmetry.space_group_name_H-M   'P 1'
#
loop_
_entity.id
_entity.type
_entity.pdbx_description
1 polymer ?
#
loop_
_entity_poly.entity_id
_entity_poly.type
_entity_poly.pdbx_seq_one_letter_code
_entity_poly.pdbx_strand_id
1 'polypeptide(L)'
;MGLLQGKLRFTGDAYVRTTKDMFTVGIDLPAVFGATPPKGNYADMTTKGWELSLSWQDKFNVVNKPFHYNIRVTMADYLSKLDKYNNPEKDLGGYLDARVNYYEGMTLGEIWGYVTEGFFTSLDDVKNHASQNLYFASNSGTWLPGDIKFKDLNDDKVINYGTNKVGDPGDRKVIGNSTPRYTYSINLGAEWNGIFLSAFFQGVGKQDWWPGTDNALFWGQYNRPYNNIPSSMIGNIWSEDNPNTYFPRYRGYVALQSTRELSVVQTRYLQNVAYIRLKNMQLGYNFPKKILWPLKMEAARVYLTAENLWCWSPLYKHTKNFDVANIYGEDMEAKATAESGGTNSIISNGGYSYNYPILKSISAGLSITF
;
A
#
# COMPACT_ATOMS: atom_id res chain seq x y z
N MET A 1 -31.03 -10.59 3.91
CA MET A 1 -32.19 -10.77 4.83
C MET A 1 -32.46 -9.47 5.60
N GLY A 2 -33.73 -9.14 5.82
CA GLY A 2 -34.16 -8.04 6.69
C GLY A 2 -34.65 -8.60 8.02
N LEU A 3 -34.03 -8.21 9.12
CA LEU A 3 -34.38 -8.63 10.49
C LEU A 3 -34.82 -7.41 11.31
N LEU A 4 -35.45 -7.63 12.46
CA LEU A 4 -35.83 -6.58 13.42
C LEU A 4 -36.71 -5.48 12.79
N GLN A 5 -37.82 -5.88 12.15
CA GLN A 5 -38.74 -4.95 11.47
C GLN A 5 -38.07 -4.12 10.36
N GLY A 6 -37.02 -4.66 9.73
CA GLY A 6 -36.30 -4.00 8.64
C GLY A 6 -35.27 -2.95 9.09
N LYS A 7 -35.01 -2.86 10.40
CA LYS A 7 -33.94 -2.03 10.99
C LYS A 7 -32.56 -2.59 10.64
N LEU A 8 -32.41 -3.91 10.64
CA LEU A 8 -31.17 -4.60 10.29
C LEU A 8 -31.32 -5.22 8.90
N ARG A 9 -30.43 -4.88 7.98
CA ARG A 9 -30.30 -5.56 6.69
C ARG A 9 -28.90 -6.09 6.51
N PHE A 10 -28.82 -7.34 6.11
CA PHE A 10 -27.59 -8.03 5.78
C PHE A 10 -27.67 -8.58 4.37
N THR A 11 -26.62 -8.31 3.58
CA THR A 11 -26.39 -8.89 2.25
C THR A 11 -24.97 -9.44 2.24
N GLY A 12 -24.79 -10.61 1.65
CA GLY A 12 -23.49 -11.22 1.51
C GLY A 12 -23.45 -12.13 0.31
N ASP A 13 -22.38 -12.04 -0.45
CA ASP A 13 -22.16 -12.80 -1.67
C ASP A 13 -20.74 -13.35 -1.67
N ALA A 14 -20.55 -14.54 -2.24
CA ALA A 14 -19.24 -15.15 -2.44
C ALA A 14 -19.15 -15.60 -3.89
N TYR A 15 -17.97 -15.43 -4.49
CA TYR A 15 -17.78 -15.71 -5.91
C TYR A 15 -16.43 -16.39 -6.18
N VAL A 16 -16.42 -17.15 -7.27
CA VAL A 16 -15.21 -17.67 -7.90
C VAL A 16 -15.28 -17.25 -9.36
N ARG A 17 -14.32 -16.44 -9.80
CA ARG A 17 -14.19 -16.01 -11.18
C ARG A 17 -12.92 -16.60 -11.75
N THR A 18 -13.06 -17.38 -12.82
CA THR A 18 -11.92 -17.88 -13.60
C THR A 18 -11.89 -17.17 -14.93
N THR A 19 -10.77 -16.51 -15.23
CA THR A 19 -10.48 -15.92 -16.54
C THR A 19 -9.47 -16.81 -17.23
N LYS A 20 -9.87 -17.41 -18.36
CA LYS A 20 -9.01 -18.28 -19.17
C LYS A 20 -8.46 -17.54 -20.38
N ASP A 21 -7.37 -18.05 -20.93
CA ASP A 21 -6.77 -17.59 -22.18
C ASP A 21 -6.45 -16.09 -22.15
N MET A 22 -5.88 -15.60 -21.05
CA MET A 22 -5.47 -14.21 -20.93
C MET A 22 -4.30 -13.91 -21.87
N PHE A 23 -4.41 -12.79 -22.58
CA PHE A 23 -3.39 -12.32 -23.52
C PHE A 23 -2.23 -11.68 -22.75
N THR A 24 -1.06 -12.33 -22.73
CA THR A 24 0.14 -11.88 -22.02
C THR A 24 1.40 -12.15 -22.84
N VAL A 25 2.57 -11.83 -22.29
CA VAL A 25 3.86 -12.02 -22.97
C VAL A 25 4.20 -13.50 -23.12
N GLY A 26 4.92 -13.83 -24.20
CA GLY A 26 5.48 -15.15 -24.43
C GLY A 26 6.64 -15.46 -23.47
N ILE A 27 7.22 -16.65 -23.60
CA ILE A 27 8.40 -17.07 -22.84
C ILE A 27 9.53 -16.08 -23.06
N ASP A 28 10.20 -15.68 -21.98
CA ASP A 28 11.40 -14.85 -22.05
C ASP A 28 12.45 -15.53 -22.94
N LEU A 29 12.81 -14.85 -24.03
CA LEU A 29 13.79 -15.34 -24.98
C LEU A 29 15.20 -14.97 -24.48
N PRO A 30 16.22 -15.82 -24.70
CA PRO A 30 17.59 -15.49 -24.32
C PRO A 30 18.01 -14.13 -24.89
N ALA A 31 18.74 -13.33 -24.10
CA ALA A 31 19.17 -11.99 -24.51
C ALA A 31 19.95 -11.99 -25.84
N VAL A 32 20.68 -13.07 -26.16
CA VAL A 32 21.39 -13.28 -27.43
C VAL A 32 20.46 -13.35 -28.65
N PHE A 33 19.18 -13.66 -28.46
CA PHE A 33 18.18 -13.73 -29.52
C PHE A 33 17.68 -12.34 -29.95
N GLY A 34 17.84 -11.32 -29.09
CA GLY A 34 17.62 -9.90 -29.44
C GLY A 34 16.19 -9.49 -29.80
N ALA A 35 15.20 -10.39 -29.72
CA ALA A 35 13.80 -10.12 -30.03
C ALA A 35 12.92 -10.14 -28.78
N THR A 36 11.90 -9.30 -28.75
CA THR A 36 10.87 -9.33 -27.70
C THR A 36 9.93 -10.53 -27.92
N PRO A 37 9.59 -11.29 -26.87
CA PRO A 37 8.67 -12.42 -26.99
C PRO A 37 7.31 -11.99 -27.57
N PRO A 38 6.73 -12.75 -28.53
CA PRO A 38 5.40 -12.46 -29.05
C PRO A 38 4.36 -12.64 -27.95
N LYS A 39 3.32 -11.80 -27.97
CA LYS A 39 2.18 -11.92 -27.03
C LYS A 39 1.20 -12.98 -27.51
N GLY A 40 0.53 -13.65 -26.57
CA GLY A 40 -0.44 -14.71 -26.84
C GLY A 40 -1.27 -15.09 -25.62
N ASN A 41 -2.19 -16.02 -25.80
CA ASN A 41 -3.08 -16.52 -24.74
C ASN A 41 -2.31 -17.51 -23.84
N TYR A 42 -1.65 -16.96 -22.83
CA TYR A 42 -0.56 -17.61 -22.12
C TYR A 42 -0.76 -17.67 -20.60
N ALA A 43 -1.89 -17.19 -20.10
CA ALA A 43 -2.18 -17.20 -18.68
C ALA A 43 -3.65 -17.47 -18.36
N ASP A 44 -3.88 -18.15 -17.24
CA ASP A 44 -5.19 -18.36 -16.64
C ASP A 44 -5.15 -17.87 -15.19
N MET A 45 -6.25 -17.31 -14.71
CA MET A 45 -6.33 -16.77 -13.36
C MET A 45 -7.68 -17.06 -12.72
N THR A 46 -7.64 -17.50 -11.46
CA THR A 46 -8.81 -17.66 -10.62
C THR A 46 -8.78 -16.66 -9.48
N THR A 47 -9.85 -15.86 -9.39
CA THR A 47 -10.11 -14.95 -8.27
C THR A 47 -11.25 -15.51 -7.42
N LYS A 48 -10.97 -15.70 -6.13
CA LYS A 48 -11.99 -16.05 -5.13
C LYS A 48 -12.21 -14.85 -4.24
N GLY A 49 -13.45 -14.49 -3.99
CA GLY A 49 -13.76 -13.34 -3.16
C GLY A 49 -15.12 -13.42 -2.51
N TRP A 50 -15.35 -12.49 -1.60
CA TRP A 50 -16.62 -12.31 -0.93
C TRP A 50 -16.88 -10.82 -0.68
N GLU A 51 -18.15 -10.49 -0.57
CA GLU A 51 -18.62 -9.15 -0.26
C GLU A 51 -19.70 -9.26 0.81
N LEU A 52 -19.64 -8.38 1.81
CA LEU A 52 -20.59 -8.30 2.91
C LEU A 52 -21.05 -6.85 3.07
N SER A 53 -22.35 -6.67 3.29
CA SER A 53 -22.98 -5.39 3.59
C SER A 53 -23.91 -5.56 4.78
N LEU A 54 -23.61 -4.84 5.87
CA LEU A 54 -24.44 -4.73 7.05
C LEU A 54 -24.98 -3.31 7.14
N SER A 55 -26.28 -3.15 7.27
CA SER A 55 -26.89 -1.85 7.51
C SER A 55 -27.86 -1.90 8.68
N TRP A 56 -27.74 -0.91 9.55
CA TRP A 56 -28.61 -0.64 10.67
C TRP A 56 -29.26 0.73 10.48
N GLN A 57 -30.55 0.81 10.70
CA GLN A 57 -31.27 2.08 10.74
C GLN A 57 -32.29 2.04 11.87
N ASP A 58 -32.37 3.13 12.62
CA ASP A 58 -33.39 3.26 13.67
C ASP A 58 -33.85 4.71 13.84
N LYS A 59 -34.97 4.87 14.53
CA LYS A 59 -35.55 6.15 14.90
C LYS A 59 -36.04 6.11 16.35
N PHE A 60 -35.76 7.17 17.09
CA PHE A 60 -36.28 7.36 18.45
C PHE A 60 -36.49 8.85 18.72
N ASN A 61 -37.20 9.20 19.80
CA ASN A 61 -37.46 10.62 20.11
C ASN A 61 -36.39 11.16 21.06
N VAL A 62 -35.82 12.32 20.71
CA VAL A 62 -34.91 13.12 21.53
C VAL A 62 -35.55 14.49 21.72
N VAL A 63 -35.87 14.86 22.97
CA VAL A 63 -36.52 16.13 23.32
C VAL A 63 -37.81 16.34 22.50
N ASN A 64 -38.71 15.34 22.50
CA ASN A 64 -39.98 15.34 21.76
C ASN A 64 -39.87 15.49 20.23
N LYS A 65 -38.67 15.29 19.66
CA LYS A 65 -38.43 15.35 18.22
C LYS A 65 -37.83 14.04 17.73
N PRO A 66 -38.22 13.55 16.55
CA PRO A 66 -37.65 12.32 16.01
C PRO A 66 -36.16 12.54 15.68
N PHE A 67 -35.35 11.64 16.18
CA PHE A 67 -33.96 11.43 15.84
C PHE A 67 -33.86 10.19 14.97
N HIS A 68 -33.32 10.34 13.78
CA HIS A 68 -33.09 9.25 12.84
C HIS A 68 -31.59 9.03 12.71
N TYR A 69 -31.15 7.77 12.68
CA TYR A 69 -29.76 7.45 12.34
C TYR A 69 -29.66 6.18 11.53
N ASN A 70 -28.60 6.10 10.76
CA ASN A 70 -28.24 4.92 9.99
C ASN A 70 -26.73 4.71 9.99
N ILE A 71 -26.35 3.43 9.97
CA ILE A 71 -24.98 2.97 9.89
C ILE A 71 -24.97 1.87 8.83
N ARG A 72 -24.12 2.00 7.82
CA ARG A 72 -23.86 0.94 6.85
C ARG A 72 -22.38 0.64 6.84
N VAL A 73 -22.03 -0.62 7.00
CA VAL A 73 -20.66 -1.12 6.87
C VAL A 73 -20.64 -2.08 5.70
N THR A 74 -19.73 -1.87 4.77
CA THR A 74 -19.42 -2.84 3.72
C THR A 74 -18.00 -3.32 3.85
N MET A 75 -17.76 -4.58 3.55
CA MET A 75 -16.42 -5.15 3.49
C MET A 75 -16.36 -6.14 2.33
N ALA A 76 -15.25 -6.13 1.61
CA ALA A 76 -14.98 -7.06 0.53
C ALA A 76 -13.55 -7.56 0.64
N ASP A 77 -13.34 -8.79 0.22
CA ASP A 77 -12.01 -9.38 0.15
C ASP A 77 -11.90 -10.28 -1.07
N TYR A 78 -10.72 -10.34 -1.66
CA TYR A 78 -10.45 -11.20 -2.80
C TYR A 78 -9.01 -11.71 -2.79
N LEU A 79 -8.82 -12.85 -3.43
CA LEU A 79 -7.53 -13.47 -3.69
C LEU A 79 -7.50 -13.96 -5.12
N SER A 80 -6.53 -13.47 -5.88
CA SER A 80 -6.30 -13.87 -7.27
C SER A 80 -5.05 -14.74 -7.34
N LYS A 81 -5.19 -15.92 -7.92
CA LYS A 81 -4.10 -16.87 -8.14
C LYS A 81 -3.93 -17.13 -9.63
N LEU A 82 -2.69 -17.12 -10.11
CA LEU A 82 -2.36 -17.53 -11.46
C LEU A 82 -2.39 -19.06 -11.54
N ASP A 83 -3.33 -19.59 -12.30
CA ASP A 83 -3.51 -21.03 -12.49
C ASP A 83 -2.62 -21.55 -13.62
N LYS A 84 -2.27 -20.68 -14.57
CA LYS A 84 -1.35 -20.96 -15.67
C LYS A 84 -0.61 -19.67 -16.00
N TYR A 85 0.68 -19.75 -16.26
CA TYR A 85 1.47 -18.64 -16.77
C TYR A 85 2.65 -19.17 -17.60
N ASN A 86 3.07 -18.43 -18.61
CA ASN A 86 4.11 -18.85 -19.55
C ASN A 86 5.53 -18.55 -19.02
N ASN A 87 5.83 -19.15 -17.87
CA ASN A 87 7.11 -19.11 -17.16
C ASN A 87 7.38 -20.51 -16.57
N PRO A 88 7.79 -21.48 -17.42
CA PRO A 88 7.92 -22.88 -17.00
C PRO A 88 8.98 -23.09 -15.91
N GLU A 89 10.05 -22.29 -15.95
CA GLU A 89 11.14 -22.34 -14.97
C GLU A 89 10.77 -21.67 -13.63
N LYS A 90 9.62 -20.98 -13.58
CA LYS A 90 9.19 -20.15 -12.45
C LYS A 90 10.31 -19.19 -12.01
N ASP A 91 10.96 -18.61 -12.99
CA ASP A 91 11.98 -17.58 -12.80
C ASP A 91 11.33 -16.33 -12.20
N LEU A 92 11.94 -15.76 -11.17
CA LEU A 92 11.40 -14.60 -10.46
C LEU A 92 11.81 -13.27 -11.11
N GLY A 93 12.61 -13.27 -12.17
CA GLY A 93 13.02 -12.08 -12.91
C GLY A 93 14.13 -11.30 -12.21
N GLY A 94 13.93 -9.99 -12.01
CA GLY A 94 14.84 -9.20 -11.19
C GLY A 94 14.85 -9.69 -9.72
N TYR A 95 16.02 -9.78 -9.11
CA TYR A 95 16.14 -10.14 -7.68
C TYR A 95 16.41 -8.93 -6.77
N LEU A 96 16.59 -7.74 -7.37
CA LEU A 96 16.97 -6.52 -6.68
C LEU A 96 15.80 -5.57 -6.44
N ASP A 97 14.59 -5.95 -6.84
CA ASP A 97 13.37 -5.16 -6.62
C ASP A 97 12.22 -6.04 -6.07
N ALA A 98 11.14 -5.38 -5.64
CA ALA A 98 10.01 -6.03 -4.96
C ALA A 98 9.03 -6.72 -5.91
N ARG A 99 9.17 -6.48 -7.22
CA ARG A 99 8.38 -7.14 -8.25
C ARG A 99 9.11 -8.42 -8.65
N VAL A 100 8.32 -9.45 -8.87
CA VAL A 100 8.80 -10.70 -9.44
C VAL A 100 8.03 -10.99 -10.71
N ASN A 101 8.67 -11.72 -11.61
CA ASN A 101 7.98 -12.30 -12.75
C ASN A 101 6.84 -13.18 -12.27
N TYR A 102 5.73 -13.14 -13.01
CA TYR A 102 4.59 -13.98 -12.74
C TYR A 102 4.94 -15.46 -13.01
N TYR A 103 4.40 -16.35 -12.19
CA TYR A 103 4.63 -17.78 -12.31
C TYR A 103 3.36 -18.57 -11.95
N GLU A 104 3.27 -19.80 -12.44
CA GLU A 104 2.15 -20.69 -12.13
C GLU A 104 2.08 -21.01 -10.64
N GLY A 105 0.94 -20.70 -10.03
CA GLY A 105 0.67 -20.87 -8.60
C GLY A 105 0.85 -19.60 -7.77
N MET A 106 1.37 -18.51 -8.35
CA MET A 106 1.56 -17.24 -7.67
C MET A 106 0.23 -16.62 -7.24
N THR A 107 0.18 -16.12 -6.01
CA THR A 107 -0.87 -15.18 -5.58
C THR A 107 -0.49 -13.79 -6.07
N LEU A 108 -1.40 -13.10 -6.76
CA LEU A 108 -1.09 -11.76 -7.27
C LEU A 108 -0.63 -10.81 -6.16
N GLY A 109 0.38 -10.01 -6.49
CA GLY A 109 0.98 -9.02 -5.60
C GLY A 109 1.93 -9.57 -4.55
N GLU A 110 2.33 -10.86 -4.59
CA GLU A 110 3.42 -11.37 -3.74
C GLU A 110 4.66 -10.46 -3.80
N ILE A 111 5.21 -10.15 -2.63
CA ILE A 111 6.47 -9.43 -2.48
C ILE A 111 7.50 -10.43 -1.96
N TRP A 112 8.52 -10.69 -2.77
CA TRP A 112 9.65 -11.56 -2.43
C TRP A 112 10.82 -10.75 -1.89
N GLY A 113 11.35 -11.16 -0.74
CA GLY A 113 12.47 -10.48 -0.11
C GLY A 113 13.10 -11.28 1.02
N TYR A 114 14.07 -10.66 1.68
CA TYR A 114 14.84 -11.25 2.76
C TYR A 114 14.18 -11.03 4.11
N VAL A 115 14.45 -11.92 5.06
CA VAL A 115 14.09 -11.74 6.46
C VAL A 115 15.21 -10.97 7.16
N THR A 116 14.83 -9.96 7.93
CA THR A 116 15.77 -9.12 8.68
C THR A 116 15.82 -9.59 10.13
N GLU A 117 17.01 -9.81 10.67
CA GLU A 117 17.20 -10.22 12.07
C GLU A 117 17.55 -9.04 13.00
N GLY A 118 17.69 -7.84 12.43
CA GLY A 118 18.06 -6.62 13.13
C GLY A 118 19.28 -5.98 12.48
N PHE A 119 20.20 -5.54 13.34
CA PHE A 119 21.49 -4.99 12.93
C PHE A 119 22.61 -5.86 13.46
N PHE A 120 23.75 -5.82 12.79
CA PHE A 120 24.96 -6.38 13.36
C PHE A 120 25.31 -5.66 14.67
N THR A 121 25.64 -6.42 15.71
CA THR A 121 25.92 -5.84 17.04
C THR A 121 27.40 -5.61 17.30
N SER A 122 28.28 -6.34 16.62
CA SER A 122 29.75 -6.24 16.78
C SER A 122 30.48 -6.73 15.53
N LEU A 123 31.79 -6.48 15.44
CA LEU A 123 32.61 -7.03 14.35
C LEU A 123 32.72 -8.57 14.41
N ASP A 124 32.68 -9.15 15.61
CA ASP A 124 32.62 -10.61 15.77
C ASP A 124 31.28 -11.17 15.28
N ASP A 125 30.18 -10.46 15.49
CA ASP A 125 28.87 -10.85 14.94
C ASP A 125 28.91 -10.84 13.40
N VAL A 126 29.50 -9.80 12.79
CA VAL A 126 29.70 -9.74 11.33
C VAL A 126 30.53 -10.92 10.82
N LYS A 127 31.64 -11.23 11.50
CA LYS A 127 32.59 -12.29 11.09
C LYS A 127 32.00 -13.69 11.20
N ASN A 128 31.18 -13.94 12.22
CA ASN A 128 30.62 -15.27 12.50
C ASN A 128 29.27 -15.51 11.80
N HIS A 129 28.71 -14.50 11.13
CA HIS A 129 27.47 -14.60 10.39
C HIS A 129 27.69 -15.10 8.94
N ALA A 130 26.60 -15.50 8.28
CA ALA A 130 26.60 -15.78 6.85
C ALA A 130 27.11 -14.58 6.03
N SER A 131 27.88 -14.87 4.98
CA SER A 131 28.48 -13.88 4.09
C SER A 131 27.39 -13.12 3.32
N GLN A 132 27.37 -11.78 3.45
CA GLN A 132 26.45 -10.88 2.74
C GLN A 132 27.11 -10.13 1.57
N ASN A 133 28.17 -10.69 0.97
CA ASN A 133 29.01 -9.99 -0.02
C ASN A 133 28.32 -9.66 -1.36
N LEU A 134 27.15 -10.24 -1.66
CA LEU A 134 26.32 -9.85 -2.80
C LEU A 134 25.68 -8.46 -2.61
N TYR A 135 25.63 -7.98 -1.38
CA TYR A 135 25.00 -6.72 -0.99
C TYR A 135 26.00 -5.78 -0.32
N PHE A 136 25.65 -4.50 -0.29
CA PHE A 136 26.58 -3.47 0.14
C PHE A 136 25.95 -2.51 1.16
N ALA A 137 26.51 -2.48 2.37
CA ALA A 137 26.27 -1.42 3.36
C ALA A 137 27.22 -0.20 3.19
N SER A 138 28.09 -0.20 2.18
CA SER A 138 28.94 0.93 1.78
C SER A 138 29.56 0.76 0.40
N ASN A 139 30.17 1.82 -0.11
CA ASN A 139 31.04 1.75 -1.29
C ASN A 139 32.26 0.84 -1.10
N SER A 140 32.74 0.61 0.13
CA SER A 140 33.82 -0.36 0.38
C SER A 140 33.33 -1.80 0.53
N GLY A 141 32.01 -2.04 0.58
CA GLY A 141 31.42 -3.36 0.82
C GLY A 141 31.65 -3.91 2.23
N THR A 142 32.18 -3.11 3.14
CA THR A 142 32.44 -3.53 4.52
C THR A 142 31.18 -3.39 5.36
N TRP A 143 30.78 -4.50 5.99
CA TRP A 143 29.72 -4.56 6.98
C TRP A 143 30.27 -4.20 8.37
N LEU A 144 29.55 -3.36 9.10
CA LEU A 144 29.92 -2.85 10.42
C LEU A 144 28.74 -2.99 11.39
N PRO A 145 28.99 -2.86 12.72
CA PRO A 145 27.91 -2.73 13.68
C PRO A 145 26.92 -1.63 13.28
N GLY A 146 25.63 -1.93 13.40
CA GLY A 146 24.55 -1.05 12.98
C GLY A 146 24.12 -1.18 11.51
N ASP A 147 24.86 -1.89 10.68
CA ASP A 147 24.43 -2.25 9.33
C ASP A 147 23.46 -3.46 9.40
N ILE A 148 22.68 -3.68 8.34
CA ILE A 148 21.55 -4.63 8.35
C ILE A 148 22.03 -6.08 8.30
N LYS A 149 21.42 -6.90 9.18
CA LYS A 149 21.64 -8.34 9.25
C LYS A 149 20.47 -9.10 8.63
N PHE A 150 20.74 -9.83 7.55
CA PHE A 150 19.77 -10.70 6.88
C PHE A 150 19.86 -12.11 7.43
N LYS A 151 18.72 -12.80 7.52
CA LYS A 151 18.68 -14.18 7.98
C LYS A 151 19.14 -15.13 6.89
N ASP A 152 20.07 -16.02 7.24
CA ASP A 152 20.38 -17.24 6.48
C ASP A 152 19.22 -18.23 6.70
N LEU A 153 18.45 -18.50 5.64
CA LEU A 153 17.27 -19.37 5.68
C LEU A 153 17.58 -20.81 5.29
N ASN A 154 18.66 -21.03 4.55
CA ASN A 154 19.04 -22.36 4.05
C ASN A 154 20.30 -22.93 4.73
N ASP A 155 20.90 -22.18 5.66
CA ASP A 155 22.09 -22.52 6.46
C ASP A 155 23.36 -22.78 5.62
N ASP A 156 23.44 -22.24 4.39
CA ASP A 156 24.58 -22.41 3.47
C ASP A 156 25.75 -21.44 3.75
N LYS A 157 25.59 -20.56 4.75
CA LYS A 157 26.54 -19.52 5.17
C LYS A 157 26.73 -18.39 4.15
N VAL A 158 25.84 -18.22 3.19
CA VAL A 158 25.88 -17.16 2.18
C VAL A 158 24.49 -16.58 1.94
N ILE A 159 24.29 -15.30 2.26
CA ILE A 159 23.04 -14.61 1.95
C ILE A 159 22.94 -14.36 0.44
N ASN A 160 22.01 -15.06 -0.23
CA ASN A 160 21.87 -15.01 -1.68
C ASN A 160 20.43 -15.26 -2.17
N TYR A 161 20.24 -15.17 -3.49
CA TYR A 161 18.94 -15.37 -4.16
C TYR A 161 18.82 -16.73 -4.86
N GLY A 162 19.73 -17.67 -4.58
CA GLY A 162 19.81 -18.98 -5.22
C GLY A 162 19.95 -18.87 -6.73
N THR A 163 19.22 -19.72 -7.45
CA THR A 163 19.02 -19.57 -8.90
C THR A 163 17.91 -18.58 -9.28
N ASN A 164 17.37 -17.84 -8.30
CA ASN A 164 16.28 -16.88 -8.43
C ASN A 164 14.98 -17.47 -9.01
N LYS A 165 14.72 -18.72 -8.68
CA LYS A 165 13.50 -19.44 -9.08
C LYS A 165 12.66 -19.73 -7.85
N VAL A 166 11.35 -19.91 -8.03
CA VAL A 166 10.46 -20.29 -6.91
C VAL A 166 10.91 -21.56 -6.20
N GLY A 167 11.48 -22.52 -6.94
CA GLY A 167 11.99 -23.78 -6.38
C GLY A 167 13.36 -23.68 -5.70
N ASP A 168 14.10 -22.60 -5.94
CA ASP A 168 15.42 -22.35 -5.36
C ASP A 168 15.67 -20.82 -5.25
N PRO A 169 15.06 -20.17 -4.24
CA PRO A 169 15.11 -18.73 -4.06
C PRO A 169 16.29 -18.24 -3.18
N GLY A 170 17.20 -19.14 -2.77
CA GLY A 170 18.19 -18.86 -1.73
C GLY A 170 17.51 -18.47 -0.42
N ASP A 171 17.85 -17.31 0.13
CA ASP A 171 17.31 -16.77 1.39
C ASP A 171 16.10 -15.83 1.19
N ARG A 172 15.53 -15.83 -0.02
CA ARG A 172 14.31 -15.06 -0.30
C ARG A 172 13.08 -15.91 -0.02
N LYS A 173 12.03 -15.25 0.47
CA LYS A 173 10.69 -15.81 0.55
C LYS A 173 9.63 -14.75 0.28
N VAL A 174 8.38 -15.16 0.14
CA VAL A 174 7.25 -14.23 0.18
C VAL A 174 7.16 -13.61 1.57
N ILE A 175 7.36 -12.29 1.66
CA ILE A 175 7.36 -11.53 2.91
C ILE A 175 6.15 -10.60 3.05
N GLY A 176 5.41 -10.35 1.96
CA GLY A 176 4.26 -9.45 1.94
C GLY A 176 3.39 -9.59 0.70
N ASN A 177 2.33 -8.79 0.63
CA ASN A 177 1.47 -8.71 -0.55
C ASN A 177 0.96 -7.29 -0.82
N SER A 178 1.15 -6.80 -2.05
CA SER A 178 0.78 -5.45 -2.47
C SER A 178 -0.70 -5.28 -2.88
N THR A 179 -1.46 -6.37 -2.97
CA THR A 179 -2.91 -6.29 -3.26
C THR A 179 -3.68 -5.85 -2.00
N PRO A 180 -4.66 -4.95 -2.14
CA PRO A 180 -5.49 -4.54 -1.02
C PRO A 180 -6.41 -5.68 -0.60
N ARG A 181 -6.38 -6.01 0.69
CA ARG A 181 -7.20 -7.04 1.34
C ARG A 181 -8.12 -6.42 2.38
N TYR A 182 -9.30 -7.00 2.54
CA TYR A 182 -10.35 -6.48 3.42
C TYR A 182 -10.63 -5.00 3.14
N THR A 183 -11.03 -4.67 1.92
CA THR A 183 -11.44 -3.32 1.58
C THR A 183 -12.80 -3.05 2.22
N TYR A 184 -12.98 -1.89 2.85
CA TYR A 184 -14.21 -1.61 3.58
C TYR A 184 -14.65 -0.15 3.44
N SER A 185 -15.94 0.07 3.69
CA SER A 185 -16.52 1.40 3.81
C SER A 185 -17.52 1.47 4.96
N ILE A 186 -17.64 2.66 5.55
CA ILE A 186 -18.59 2.94 6.63
C ILE A 186 -19.34 4.21 6.28
N ASN A 187 -20.65 4.11 6.12
CA ASN A 187 -21.55 5.25 5.91
C ASN A 187 -22.30 5.49 7.21
N LEU A 188 -22.22 6.70 7.73
CA LEU A 188 -22.95 7.16 8.90
C LEU A 188 -23.90 8.26 8.46
N GLY A 189 -25.15 8.20 8.93
CA GLY A 189 -26.10 9.27 8.76
C GLY A 189 -26.87 9.51 10.05
N ALA A 190 -27.12 10.77 10.38
CA ALA A 190 -27.96 11.18 11.49
C ALA A 190 -28.77 12.42 11.11
N GLU A 191 -30.01 12.48 11.58
CA GLU A 191 -30.90 13.62 11.38
C GLU A 191 -31.72 13.90 12.64
N TRP A 192 -31.76 15.17 13.04
CA TRP A 192 -32.51 15.64 14.20
C TRP A 192 -32.98 17.07 14.00
N ASN A 193 -34.30 17.28 14.03
CA ASN A 193 -34.90 18.61 13.98
C ASN A 193 -34.39 19.49 12.82
N GLY A 194 -34.25 18.91 11.62
CA GLY A 194 -33.72 19.58 10.44
C GLY A 194 -32.19 19.60 10.35
N ILE A 195 -31.46 19.40 11.45
CA ILE A 195 -29.99 19.23 11.39
C ILE A 195 -29.70 17.83 10.85
N PHE A 196 -28.81 17.72 9.87
CA PHE A 196 -28.36 16.44 9.35
C PHE A 196 -26.84 16.35 9.34
N LEU A 197 -26.34 15.14 9.56
CA LEU A 197 -24.94 14.74 9.46
C LEU A 197 -24.85 13.52 8.56
N SER A 198 -23.91 13.56 7.61
CA SER A 198 -23.50 12.41 6.81
C SER A 198 -21.98 12.28 6.89
N ALA A 199 -21.46 11.07 7.07
CA ALA A 199 -20.02 10.82 7.03
C ALA A 199 -19.74 9.50 6.29
N PHE A 200 -18.72 9.52 5.45
CA PHE A 200 -18.29 8.38 4.65
C PHE A 200 -16.82 8.09 4.92
N PHE A 201 -16.56 6.91 5.46
CA PHE A 201 -15.22 6.37 5.64
C PHE A 201 -14.95 5.27 4.61
N GLN A 202 -13.71 5.20 4.14
CA GLN A 202 -13.21 4.14 3.28
C GLN A 202 -11.85 3.68 3.79
N GLY A 203 -11.54 2.40 3.67
CA GLY A 203 -10.25 1.86 4.09
C GLY A 203 -9.87 0.54 3.45
N VAL A 204 -8.64 0.14 3.75
CA VAL A 204 -8.04 -1.16 3.42
C VAL A 204 -7.51 -1.77 4.71
N GLY A 205 -7.90 -3.00 5.02
CA GLY A 205 -7.53 -3.66 6.27
C GLY A 205 -6.13 -4.28 6.26
N LYS A 206 -5.63 -4.70 5.09
CA LYS A 206 -4.29 -5.26 4.94
C LYS A 206 -3.74 -4.98 3.55
N GLN A 207 -2.54 -4.42 3.50
CA GLN A 207 -1.80 -4.18 2.27
C GLN A 207 -0.36 -3.82 2.62
N ASP A 208 0.60 -4.41 1.92
CA ASP A 208 2.02 -4.15 2.13
C ASP A 208 2.58 -3.28 1.01
N TRP A 209 3.56 -2.43 1.34
CA TRP A 209 4.21 -1.53 0.39
C TRP A 209 5.71 -1.50 0.64
N TRP A 210 6.49 -1.61 -0.44
CA TRP A 210 7.94 -1.51 -0.37
C TRP A 210 8.37 -0.12 -0.87
N PRO A 211 9.06 0.71 -0.08
CA PRO A 211 9.42 2.07 -0.48
C PRO A 211 10.26 2.19 -1.75
N GLY A 212 10.89 1.10 -2.21
CA GLY A 212 11.67 1.07 -3.44
C GLY A 212 13.08 1.66 -3.28
N THR A 213 13.86 1.57 -4.35
CA THR A 213 15.17 2.21 -4.49
C THR A 213 15.02 3.70 -4.78
N ASP A 214 16.02 4.50 -4.42
CA ASP A 214 16.11 5.92 -4.79
C ASP A 214 14.89 6.79 -4.34
N ASN A 215 14.09 6.32 -3.37
CA ASN A 215 12.97 7.07 -2.82
C ASN A 215 13.44 8.10 -1.78
N ALA A 216 13.76 9.32 -2.23
CA ALA A 216 14.28 10.39 -1.37
C ALA A 216 13.30 10.82 -0.26
N LEU A 217 11.98 10.72 -0.48
CA LEU A 217 10.97 11.10 0.52
C LEU A 217 10.88 10.11 1.69
N PHE A 218 11.26 8.85 1.46
CA PHE A 218 11.33 7.81 2.50
C PHE A 218 12.75 7.70 3.08
N TRP A 219 13.76 7.64 2.23
CA TRP A 219 15.15 7.34 2.60
C TRP A 219 16.00 8.57 2.92
N GLY A 220 15.55 9.78 2.58
CA GLY A 220 16.27 11.01 2.92
C GLY A 220 17.73 10.97 2.49
N GLN A 221 18.63 11.16 3.45
CA GLN A 221 20.07 11.16 3.22
C GLN A 221 20.70 9.78 3.01
N TYR A 222 20.01 8.69 3.36
CA TYR A 222 20.49 7.33 3.02
C TYR A 222 20.50 7.08 1.51
N ASN A 223 19.65 7.79 0.77
CA ASN A 223 19.68 7.82 -0.69
C ASN A 223 20.85 8.70 -1.18
N ARG A 224 20.81 10.00 -0.91
CA ARG A 224 21.84 10.98 -1.31
C ARG A 224 22.15 11.91 -0.15
N PRO A 225 23.42 12.12 0.25
CA PRO A 225 23.79 12.95 1.40
C PRO A 225 23.25 14.39 1.36
N TYR A 226 23.05 14.94 0.17
CA TYR A 226 22.54 16.30 -0.03
C TYR A 226 21.00 16.41 0.02
N ASN A 227 20.27 15.31 0.20
CA ASN A 227 18.82 15.36 0.42
C ASN A 227 18.50 15.95 1.80
N ASN A 228 17.27 16.45 1.94
CA ASN A 228 16.73 16.81 3.24
C ASN A 228 16.55 15.55 4.11
N ILE A 229 16.72 15.70 5.42
CA ILE A 229 16.45 14.64 6.40
C ILE A 229 14.95 14.63 6.72
N PRO A 230 14.21 13.54 6.46
CA PRO A 230 12.85 13.36 6.96
C PRO A 230 12.83 13.47 8.48
N SER A 231 11.89 14.24 9.02
CA SER A 231 11.77 14.43 10.48
C SER A 231 11.62 13.12 11.25
N SER A 232 11.10 12.06 10.61
CA SER A 232 10.98 10.72 11.20
C SER A 232 12.32 10.01 11.43
N MET A 233 13.42 10.45 10.84
CA MET A 233 14.76 9.90 11.08
C MET A 233 15.41 10.45 12.34
N ILE A 234 15.01 11.64 12.79
CA ILE A 234 15.60 12.29 13.96
C ILE A 234 15.36 11.41 15.21
N GLY A 235 16.43 10.97 15.86
CA GLY A 235 16.38 10.08 17.03
C GLY A 235 16.10 8.60 16.72
N ASN A 236 15.93 8.23 15.45
CA ASN A 236 15.60 6.87 15.01
C ASN A 236 16.70 6.22 14.16
N ILE A 237 17.92 6.75 14.23
CA ILE A 237 19.10 6.24 13.53
C ILE A 237 19.98 5.51 14.53
N TRP A 238 20.46 4.33 14.14
CA TRP A 238 21.33 3.51 14.98
C TRP A 238 22.60 4.26 15.39
N SER A 239 22.93 4.14 16.67
CA SER A 239 24.24 4.45 17.24
C SER A 239 24.56 3.44 18.34
N GLU A 240 25.81 3.40 18.80
CA GLU A 240 26.19 2.54 19.93
C GLU A 240 25.36 2.83 21.19
N ASP A 241 25.05 4.10 21.44
CA ASP A 241 24.20 4.54 22.55
C ASP A 241 22.69 4.33 22.29
N ASN A 242 22.29 4.07 21.04
CA ASN A 242 20.90 3.85 20.64
C ASN A 242 20.78 2.69 19.64
N PRO A 243 20.98 1.43 20.09
CA PRO A 243 21.03 0.28 19.18
C PRO A 243 19.65 -0.22 18.74
N ASN A 244 18.57 0.21 19.40
CA ASN A 244 17.20 -0.25 19.18
C ASN A 244 16.39 0.75 18.34
N THR A 245 16.87 1.05 17.13
CA THR A 245 16.34 2.11 16.27
C THR A 245 15.70 1.58 15.01
N TYR A 246 14.93 2.40 14.30
CA TYR A 246 14.29 1.97 13.05
C TYR A 246 15.29 1.90 11.89
N PHE A 247 16.16 2.90 11.73
CA PHE A 247 17.13 3.01 10.64
C PHE A 247 18.52 2.50 11.04
N PRO A 248 19.33 2.02 10.07
CA PRO A 248 20.65 1.46 10.34
C PRO A 248 21.64 2.59 10.59
N ARG A 249 22.91 2.25 10.84
CA ARG A 249 23.97 3.24 11.04
C ARG A 249 23.97 4.27 9.90
N TYR A 250 24.06 5.54 10.27
CA TYR A 250 23.94 6.63 9.30
C TYR A 250 25.01 6.55 8.20
N ARG A 251 24.57 6.42 6.95
CA ARG A 251 25.44 6.39 5.77
C ARG A 251 24.68 6.76 4.51
N GLY A 252 25.27 7.62 3.67
CA GLY A 252 24.69 7.95 2.37
C GLY A 252 24.87 6.84 1.34
N TYR A 253 24.06 6.88 0.28
CA TYR A 253 24.09 5.98 -0.87
C TYR A 253 23.72 4.51 -0.61
N VAL A 254 23.31 4.16 0.62
CA VAL A 254 22.90 2.79 0.98
C VAL A 254 21.42 2.50 0.68
N ALA A 255 20.69 3.46 0.13
CA ALA A 255 19.36 3.29 -0.48
C ALA A 255 19.29 3.74 -1.96
N LEU A 256 20.43 4.02 -2.60
CA LEU A 256 20.50 4.58 -3.96
C LEU A 256 20.33 3.53 -5.05
N GLN A 257 20.94 2.35 -4.87
CA GLN A 257 21.04 1.30 -5.87
C GLN A 257 20.51 -0.01 -5.31
N SER A 258 20.01 -0.85 -6.19
CA SER A 258 19.24 -2.04 -5.83
C SER A 258 20.02 -3.14 -5.08
N THR A 259 21.36 -3.11 -5.12
CA THR A 259 22.26 -3.97 -4.33
C THR A 259 22.60 -3.42 -2.93
N ARG A 260 22.09 -2.25 -2.56
CA ARG A 260 22.39 -1.60 -1.29
C ARG A 260 21.45 -2.08 -0.19
N GLU A 261 21.94 -2.14 1.05
CA GLU A 261 21.23 -2.78 2.16
C GLU A 261 19.79 -2.27 2.41
N LEU A 262 19.49 -0.98 2.17
CA LEU A 262 18.14 -0.42 2.33
C LEU A 262 17.28 -0.55 1.07
N SER A 263 17.89 -0.86 -0.06
CA SER A 263 17.21 -1.07 -1.34
C SER A 263 16.84 -2.53 -1.59
N VAL A 264 17.58 -3.45 -0.97
CA VAL A 264 17.25 -4.88 -0.96
C VAL A 264 15.96 -5.10 -0.19
N VAL A 265 14.99 -5.69 -0.86
CA VAL A 265 13.63 -5.92 -0.34
C VAL A 265 13.69 -6.80 0.90
N GLN A 266 13.15 -6.32 2.01
CA GLN A 266 13.27 -6.99 3.29
C GLN A 266 12.12 -6.70 4.24
N THR A 267 11.94 -7.59 5.23
CA THR A 267 10.86 -7.47 6.22
C THR A 267 10.89 -6.18 7.05
N ARG A 268 12.07 -5.62 7.38
CA ARG A 268 12.16 -4.46 8.28
C ARG A 268 11.51 -3.19 7.73
N TYR A 269 11.68 -2.93 6.44
CA TYR A 269 11.17 -1.72 5.79
C TYR A 269 9.99 -2.00 4.86
N LEU A 270 9.46 -3.21 4.88
CA LEU A 270 8.15 -3.48 4.31
C LEU A 270 7.09 -2.77 5.14
N GLN A 271 6.37 -1.84 4.53
CA GLN A 271 5.41 -0.98 5.23
C GLN A 271 4.01 -1.58 5.19
N ASN A 272 3.33 -1.53 6.33
CA ASN A 272 1.89 -1.75 6.38
C ASN A 272 1.17 -0.44 6.00
N VAL A 273 0.49 -0.46 4.86
CA VAL A 273 -0.26 0.68 4.31
C VAL A 273 -1.77 0.50 4.45
N ALA A 274 -2.23 -0.38 5.35
CA ALA A 274 -3.61 -0.39 5.79
C ALA A 274 -4.02 1.00 6.29
N TYR A 275 -5.27 1.40 6.04
CA TYR A 275 -5.71 2.73 6.40
C TYR A 275 -7.22 2.82 6.58
N ILE A 276 -7.64 3.89 7.25
CA ILE A 276 -9.01 4.40 7.25
C ILE A 276 -8.97 5.89 6.93
N ARG A 277 -9.88 6.34 6.07
CA ARG A 277 -9.98 7.73 5.64
C ARG A 277 -11.41 8.23 5.71
N LEU A 278 -11.60 9.40 6.30
CA LEU A 278 -12.83 10.17 6.19
C LEU A 278 -12.85 10.83 4.80
N LYS A 279 -13.48 10.16 3.84
CA LYS A 279 -13.55 10.58 2.44
C LYS A 279 -14.45 11.79 2.27
N ASN A 280 -15.61 11.77 2.92
CA ASN A 280 -16.58 12.87 2.86
C ASN A 280 -17.30 13.01 4.20
N MET A 281 -17.56 14.24 4.62
CA MET A 281 -18.43 14.57 5.74
C MET A 281 -19.28 15.77 5.34
N GLN A 282 -20.58 15.72 5.65
CA GLN A 282 -21.51 16.79 5.40
C GLN A 282 -22.32 17.08 6.67
N LEU A 283 -22.35 18.35 7.07
CA LEU A 283 -23.19 18.84 8.17
C LEU A 283 -24.07 19.95 7.61
N GLY A 284 -25.37 19.90 7.87
CA GLY A 284 -26.28 20.90 7.34
C GLY A 284 -27.59 21.02 8.10
N TYR A 285 -28.44 21.92 7.60
CA TYR A 285 -29.77 22.18 8.11
C TYR A 285 -30.79 22.24 6.97
N ASN A 286 -31.81 21.42 7.07
CA ASN A 286 -33.00 21.42 6.22
C ASN A 286 -34.02 22.40 6.82
N PHE A 287 -34.43 23.39 6.05
CA PHE A 287 -35.41 24.37 6.51
C PHE A 287 -36.80 23.74 6.63
N PRO A 288 -37.55 24.03 7.71
CA PRO A 288 -38.89 23.48 7.89
C PRO A 288 -39.87 24.07 6.88
N LYS A 289 -40.79 23.25 6.37
CA LYS A 289 -41.82 23.66 5.39
C LYS A 289 -42.62 24.90 5.79
N LYS A 290 -42.81 25.14 7.09
CA LYS A 290 -43.50 26.33 7.61
C LYS A 290 -42.82 27.64 7.22
N ILE A 291 -41.49 27.66 7.09
CA ILE A 291 -40.70 28.82 6.65
C ILE A 291 -40.67 28.91 5.13
N LEU A 292 -40.66 27.77 4.44
CA LEU A 292 -40.51 27.69 2.99
C LEU A 292 -41.80 27.95 2.21
N TRP A 293 -42.95 27.56 2.77
CA TRP A 293 -44.24 27.68 2.09
C TRP A 293 -44.61 29.13 1.69
N PRO A 294 -44.42 30.17 2.54
CA PRO A 294 -44.63 31.56 2.12
C PRO A 294 -43.70 32.03 0.99
N LEU A 295 -42.54 31.41 0.86
CA LEU A 295 -41.53 31.74 -0.15
C LEU A 295 -41.74 30.97 -1.47
N LYS A 296 -42.80 30.15 -1.57
CA LYS A 296 -43.07 29.25 -2.70
C LYS A 296 -41.89 28.32 -3.01
N MET A 297 -41.27 27.78 -1.95
CA MET A 297 -40.18 26.80 -2.06
C MET A 297 -40.64 25.43 -1.55
N GLU A 298 -40.40 24.38 -2.33
CA GLU A 298 -40.63 22.98 -1.94
C GLU A 298 -39.62 22.48 -0.88
N ALA A 299 -38.34 22.81 -1.07
CA ALA A 299 -37.26 22.40 -0.19
C ALA A 299 -36.10 23.41 -0.21
N ALA A 300 -35.49 23.65 0.94
CA ALA A 300 -34.22 24.37 1.00
C ALA A 300 -33.32 23.77 2.08
N ARG A 301 -32.01 23.77 1.84
CA ARG A 301 -31.00 23.37 2.81
C ARG A 301 -29.70 24.13 2.65
N VAL A 302 -29.06 24.42 3.77
CA VAL A 302 -27.67 24.90 3.85
C VAL A 302 -26.79 23.80 4.41
N TYR A 303 -25.57 23.66 3.90
CA TYR A 303 -24.65 22.63 4.36
C TYR A 303 -23.19 23.01 4.16
N LEU A 304 -22.35 22.42 5.00
CA LEU A 304 -20.90 22.38 4.86
C LEU A 304 -20.50 20.97 4.49
N THR A 305 -19.68 20.82 3.46
CA THR A 305 -19.08 19.56 3.04
C THR A 305 -17.57 19.65 3.22
N ALA A 306 -16.97 18.62 3.79
CA ALA A 306 -15.53 18.46 3.90
C ALA A 306 -15.11 17.13 3.27
N GLU A 307 -14.07 17.15 2.43
CA GLU A 307 -13.54 15.96 1.78
C GLU A 307 -12.09 15.69 2.20
N ASN A 308 -11.76 14.40 2.33
CA ASN A 308 -10.43 13.90 2.70
C ASN A 308 -9.87 14.52 3.99
N LEU A 309 -10.73 14.97 4.90
CA LEU A 309 -10.36 15.78 6.06
C LEU A 309 -9.38 15.05 7.01
N TRP A 310 -9.51 13.73 7.11
CA TRP A 310 -8.74 12.89 8.02
C TRP A 310 -8.40 11.53 7.42
N CYS A 311 -7.20 11.04 7.72
CA CYS A 311 -6.69 9.72 7.34
C CYS A 311 -5.78 9.19 8.46
N TRP A 312 -5.87 7.90 8.73
CA TRP A 312 -4.96 7.19 9.64
C TRP A 312 -4.41 5.93 8.98
N SER A 313 -3.13 5.65 9.22
CA SER A 313 -2.44 4.45 8.77
C SER A 313 -1.24 4.12 9.69
N PRO A 314 -0.87 2.84 9.86
CA PRO A 314 0.37 2.45 10.53
C PRO A 314 1.63 3.07 9.90
N LEU A 315 1.64 3.33 8.58
CA LEU A 315 2.74 4.00 7.88
C LEU A 315 3.13 5.33 8.54
N TYR A 316 2.15 6.07 9.07
CA TYR A 316 2.36 7.39 9.67
C TYR A 316 3.18 7.40 10.95
N LYS A 317 3.45 6.22 11.54
CA LYS A 317 4.46 6.05 12.59
C LYS A 317 5.87 6.28 12.05
N HIS A 318 6.13 5.90 10.80
CA HIS A 318 7.45 5.93 10.18
C HIS A 318 7.63 7.13 9.25
N THR A 319 6.57 7.61 8.59
CA THR A 319 6.65 8.79 7.71
C THR A 319 5.26 9.35 7.43
N LYS A 320 5.15 10.69 7.35
CA LYS A 320 3.93 11.40 6.94
C LYS A 320 4.03 11.99 5.52
N ASN A 321 5.12 11.70 4.81
CA ASN A 321 5.38 12.26 3.48
C ASN A 321 4.56 11.61 2.36
N PHE A 322 3.89 10.48 2.66
CA PHE A 322 3.13 9.71 1.68
C PHE A 322 1.65 9.70 2.02
N ASP A 323 0.80 9.76 1.00
CA ASP A 323 -0.62 9.51 1.15
C ASP A 323 -0.93 8.06 0.79
N VAL A 324 -1.42 7.29 1.78
CA VAL A 324 -1.75 5.86 1.66
C VAL A 324 -2.83 5.56 0.62
N ALA A 325 -3.66 6.53 0.23
CA ALA A 325 -4.60 6.35 -0.87
C ALA A 325 -4.02 6.70 -2.24
N ASN A 326 -2.77 7.18 -2.31
CA ASN A 326 -2.05 7.55 -3.53
C ASN A 326 -0.60 7.03 -3.52
N ILE A 327 -0.40 5.79 -3.06
CA ILE A 327 0.94 5.15 -2.97
C ILE A 327 1.43 4.56 -4.30
N TYR A 328 0.54 4.45 -5.29
CA TYR A 328 0.85 3.88 -6.59
C TYR A 328 0.77 4.97 -7.65
N GLY A 329 1.88 5.16 -8.37
CA GLY A 329 2.01 6.18 -9.41
C GLY A 329 3.29 6.98 -9.24
N GLU A 330 3.64 7.69 -10.30
CA GLU A 330 4.60 8.79 -10.30
C GLU A 330 3.86 9.96 -10.95
N ASP A 331 4.16 11.19 -10.54
CA ASP A 331 3.69 12.38 -11.26
C ASP A 331 4.08 12.25 -12.74
N MET A 332 3.10 12.44 -13.65
CA MET A 332 3.33 12.28 -15.09
C MET A 332 4.38 13.25 -15.62
N GLU A 333 4.52 14.44 -15.03
CA GLU A 333 5.59 15.39 -15.38
C GLU A 333 6.98 14.89 -14.93
N ALA A 334 7.08 14.28 -13.74
CA ALA A 334 8.30 13.67 -13.25
C ALA A 334 8.69 12.42 -14.08
N LYS A 335 7.69 11.64 -14.51
CA LYS A 335 7.88 10.49 -15.39
C LYS A 335 8.46 10.88 -16.75
N ALA A 336 7.98 11.98 -17.34
CA ALA A 336 8.48 12.49 -18.63
C ALA A 336 9.96 12.93 -18.57
N THR A 337 10.44 13.37 -17.41
CA THR A 337 11.86 13.73 -17.20
C THR A 337 12.75 12.51 -16.95
N ALA A 338 12.22 11.42 -16.37
CA ALA A 338 12.98 10.18 -16.17
C ALA A 338 13.20 9.40 -17.48
N GLU A 339 12.23 9.42 -18.41
CA GLU A 339 12.31 8.72 -19.70
C GLU A 339 13.27 9.39 -20.70
N SER A 340 13.56 10.69 -20.56
CA SER A 340 14.47 11.44 -21.44
C SER A 340 15.97 11.21 -21.13
N GLY A 341 16.30 10.52 -20.02
CA GLY A 341 17.67 10.21 -19.60
C GLY A 341 18.20 8.83 -19.99
N GLY A 342 17.45 8.02 -20.75
CA GLY A 342 17.89 6.69 -21.21
C GLY A 342 17.92 5.59 -20.15
N THR A 343 17.61 5.89 -18.90
CA THR A 343 17.30 4.87 -17.88
C THR A 343 15.85 4.45 -18.03
N ASN A 344 15.64 3.19 -18.40
CA ASN A 344 14.34 2.52 -18.36
C ASN A 344 13.83 2.62 -16.90
N SER A 345 13.02 3.64 -16.60
CA SER A 345 12.43 3.83 -15.27
C SER A 345 11.43 2.71 -15.04
N ILE A 346 11.94 1.60 -14.51
CA ILE A 346 11.14 0.47 -14.09
C ILE A 346 10.28 0.99 -12.96
N ILE A 347 9.00 1.21 -13.27
CA ILE A 347 7.92 1.50 -12.32
C ILE A 347 8.10 0.50 -11.19
N SER A 348 8.70 0.92 -10.09
CA SER A 348 8.89 0.06 -8.92
C SER A 348 7.66 0.24 -8.04
N ASN A 349 7.43 -0.71 -7.14
CA ASN A 349 6.28 -0.68 -6.25
C ASN A 349 6.46 0.37 -5.12
N GLY A 350 6.97 1.57 -5.45
CA GLY A 350 7.36 2.65 -4.53
C GLY A 350 8.49 3.57 -5.03
N GLY A 351 9.16 3.28 -6.16
CA GLY A 351 10.22 4.18 -6.66
C GLY A 351 9.64 5.44 -7.29
N TYR A 352 10.37 6.52 -7.05
CA TYR A 352 10.04 7.88 -7.43
C TYR A 352 8.65 8.37 -6.99
N SER A 353 8.07 7.85 -5.90
CA SER A 353 6.75 8.23 -5.36
C SER A 353 6.63 9.72 -4.96
N TYR A 354 6.75 10.61 -5.94
CA TYR A 354 6.42 12.04 -5.92
C TYR A 354 4.91 12.21 -6.14
N ASN A 355 4.11 11.31 -5.57
CA ASN A 355 2.68 11.42 -5.62
C ASN A 355 2.24 12.48 -4.61
N TYR A 356 1.58 13.51 -5.11
CA TYR A 356 1.00 14.52 -4.23
C TYR A 356 -0.10 13.91 -3.37
N PRO A 357 -0.19 14.32 -2.09
CA PRO A 357 -1.28 13.91 -1.23
C PRO A 357 -2.60 14.44 -1.78
N ILE A 358 -3.67 13.69 -1.54
CA ILE A 358 -5.01 14.16 -1.89
C ILE A 358 -5.35 15.37 -1.01
N LEU A 359 -5.65 16.50 -1.65
CA LEU A 359 -5.97 17.74 -0.96
C LEU A 359 -7.27 17.64 -0.16
N LYS A 360 -7.31 18.40 0.94
CA LYS A 360 -8.51 18.60 1.74
C LYS A 360 -9.33 19.71 1.11
N SER A 361 -10.62 19.48 0.93
CA SER A 361 -11.56 20.50 0.45
C SER A 361 -12.63 20.75 1.51
N ILE A 362 -13.02 22.01 1.67
CA ILE A 362 -14.18 22.40 2.47
C ILE A 362 -15.02 23.34 1.61
N SER A 363 -16.29 23.03 1.44
CA SER A 363 -17.23 23.82 0.65
C SER A 363 -18.50 24.09 1.46
N ALA A 364 -19.09 25.26 1.22
CA ALA A 364 -20.41 25.61 1.72
C ALA A 364 -21.39 25.62 0.54
N GLY A 365 -22.57 25.05 0.75
CA GLY A 365 -23.59 24.92 -0.27
C GLY A 365 -24.97 25.34 0.22
N LEU A 366 -25.76 25.88 -0.71
CA LEU A 366 -27.18 26.14 -0.57
C LEU A 366 -27.88 25.39 -1.70
N SER A 367 -28.93 24.65 -1.36
CA SER A 367 -29.75 23.93 -2.34
C SER A 367 -31.20 24.35 -2.10
N ILE A 368 -31.85 24.83 -3.15
CA ILE A 368 -33.25 25.30 -3.14
C ILE A 368 -33.98 24.59 -4.27
N THR A 369 -35.18 24.13 -3.99
CA THR A 369 -36.15 23.54 -4.92
C THR A 369 -37.45 24.33 -4.79
N PHE A 370 -37.98 24.78 -5.92
CA PHE A 370 -39.18 25.61 -6.00
C PHE A 370 -40.43 24.78 -6.22
#